data_AF-A0A957BDX4-F1
#
_entry.id   AF-A0A957BDX4-F1
#
_cell.length_a   1.000
_cell.length_b   1.000
_cell.length_c   1.000
_cell.angle_alpha   90.00
_cell.angle_beta   90.00
_cell.angle_gamma   90.00
#
_symmetry.space_group_name_H-M   'P 1'
#
loop_
_entity.id
_entity.type
_entity.pdbx_description
1 polymer ?
#
loop_
_entity_poly.entity_id
_entity_poly.type
_entity_poly.pdbx_seq_one_letter_code
_entity_poly.pdbx_strand_id
1 'polypeptide(L)'
;MVQESAAAKTATTEDTQDATTTGATRSNWISTLQQRFNSNRNLATWTITAPSSTVVKISLSGLGDPLHKILGEDLSLESPTADDIVAALDANTQLREKLVHQLDEAWASYQIKGAILLYNDEADVQRAYIEKPFPLPSVAPNAKQPAKAEEAEEAIEGSEDKPDDENPLEEDNVQEATLLRAIDLLFVLNVLARARGSLLVADTELALEPGFLEQSYLCDDPRIIKLAQATGCVEETWVTTS
;
A
#
# COMPACT_ATOMS: atom_id res chain seq x y z
N MET A 1 -34.79 32.98 36.50
CA MET A 1 -35.17 32.12 37.64
C MET A 1 -36.59 31.63 37.41
N VAL A 2 -36.75 30.58 36.61
CA VAL A 2 -37.95 29.74 36.50
C VAL A 2 -37.43 28.34 36.13
N GLN A 3 -37.73 27.37 36.98
CA GLN A 3 -37.51 25.94 36.78
C GLN A 3 -38.56 25.40 35.80
N GLU A 4 -38.21 24.44 34.94
CA GLU A 4 -39.03 23.24 34.80
C GLU A 4 -38.24 22.07 34.20
N SER A 5 -38.50 20.91 34.80
CA SER A 5 -37.84 19.63 34.66
C SER A 5 -38.77 18.71 33.87
N ALA A 6 -38.23 17.88 32.97
CA ALA A 6 -38.94 16.69 32.53
C ALA A 6 -37.96 15.61 32.02
N ALA A 7 -37.88 14.53 32.79
CA ALA A 7 -37.27 13.26 32.44
C ALA A 7 -38.20 12.44 31.54
N ALA A 8 -37.64 11.73 30.55
CA ALA A 8 -38.29 10.67 29.79
C ALA A 8 -37.35 9.45 29.76
N LYS A 9 -37.57 8.48 30.65
CA LYS A 9 -38.28 7.21 30.42
C LYS A 9 -37.65 6.31 29.37
N THR A 10 -36.83 5.40 29.89
CA THR A 10 -36.45 4.09 29.37
C THR A 10 -37.65 3.29 28.87
N ALA A 11 -37.51 2.70 27.68
CA ALA A 11 -38.38 1.64 27.17
C ALA A 11 -37.52 0.43 26.81
N THR A 12 -37.59 -0.57 27.67
CA THR A 12 -37.17 -1.96 27.44
C THR A 12 -38.19 -2.60 26.51
N THR A 13 -37.77 -3.30 25.47
CA THR A 13 -38.69 -4.13 24.65
C THR A 13 -38.11 -5.53 24.52
N GLU A 14 -39.02 -6.46 24.78
CA GLU A 14 -38.83 -7.86 25.09
C GLU A 14 -38.48 -8.71 23.87
N ASP A 15 -37.84 -9.84 24.19
CA ASP A 15 -37.64 -11.02 23.36
C ASP A 15 -38.89 -11.44 22.58
N THR A 16 -38.70 -11.77 21.30
CA THR A 16 -39.57 -12.67 20.56
C THR A 16 -38.68 -13.72 19.89
N GLN A 17 -38.63 -14.90 20.52
CA GLN A 17 -38.07 -16.11 19.92
C GLN A 17 -39.17 -16.79 19.10
N ASP A 18 -38.98 -16.89 17.79
CA ASP A 18 -39.74 -17.79 16.93
C ASP A 18 -38.80 -18.74 16.17
N ALA A 19 -38.91 -20.00 16.57
CA ALA A 19 -39.03 -21.23 15.77
C ALA A 19 -38.33 -21.34 14.39
N THR A 20 -37.34 -22.24 14.36
CA THR A 20 -37.15 -23.33 13.37
C THR A 20 -37.33 -23.02 11.88
N THR A 21 -36.20 -22.95 11.17
CA THR A 21 -36.13 -23.34 9.75
C THR A 21 -35.09 -24.43 9.58
N THR A 22 -35.59 -25.61 9.20
CA THR A 22 -34.85 -26.75 8.68
C THR A 22 -34.25 -26.44 7.31
N GLY A 23 -33.03 -26.91 7.07
CA GLY A 23 -32.54 -27.18 5.70
C GLY A 23 -31.52 -26.20 5.14
N ALA A 24 -30.24 -26.47 5.41
CA ALA A 24 -29.21 -26.41 4.38
C ALA A 24 -28.00 -27.20 4.88
N THR A 25 -27.72 -28.33 4.24
CA THR A 25 -26.46 -29.07 4.36
C THR A 25 -25.33 -28.14 3.94
N ARG A 26 -24.79 -27.37 4.89
CA ARG A 26 -23.63 -26.49 4.71
C ARG A 26 -22.39 -27.35 4.52
N SER A 27 -22.21 -27.80 3.28
CA SER A 27 -20.97 -27.63 2.54
C SER A 27 -19.68 -28.07 3.26
N ASN A 28 -19.42 -29.38 3.28
CA ASN A 28 -18.15 -30.03 3.70
C ASN A 28 -16.91 -29.66 2.85
N TRP A 29 -16.98 -28.65 1.99
CA TRP A 29 -15.85 -28.22 1.14
C TRP A 29 -14.83 -27.36 1.91
N ILE A 30 -15.27 -26.54 2.87
CA ILE A 30 -14.39 -25.66 3.65
C ILE A 30 -13.43 -26.48 4.53
N SER A 31 -13.91 -27.57 5.13
CA SER A 31 -13.05 -28.46 5.94
C SER A 31 -11.99 -29.19 5.11
N THR A 32 -12.27 -29.47 3.83
CA THR A 32 -11.33 -30.18 2.94
C THR A 32 -10.18 -29.28 2.49
N LEU A 33 -10.40 -27.97 2.34
CA LEU A 33 -9.33 -27.01 2.05
C LEU A 33 -8.40 -26.85 3.26
N GLN A 34 -8.95 -26.68 4.46
CA GLN A 34 -8.16 -26.56 5.69
C GLN A 34 -7.28 -27.81 5.93
N GLN A 35 -7.78 -29.01 5.64
CA GLN A 35 -7.02 -30.25 5.82
C GLN A 35 -5.88 -30.43 4.81
N ARG A 36 -5.96 -29.80 3.62
CA ARG A 36 -4.87 -29.80 2.62
C ARG A 36 -3.75 -28.82 2.97
N PHE A 37 -4.05 -27.70 3.63
CA PHE A 37 -3.05 -26.74 4.10
C PHE A 37 -2.38 -27.14 5.43
N ASN A 38 -3.01 -28.01 6.23
CA ASN A 38 -2.45 -28.47 7.52
C ASN A 38 -1.43 -29.62 7.40
N SER A 39 -1.10 -30.04 6.18
CA SER A 39 -0.01 -31.00 5.98
C SER A 39 1.31 -30.24 6.00
N ASN A 40 2.19 -30.51 7.00
CA ASN A 40 3.55 -29.96 7.13
C ASN A 40 4.46 -30.09 5.88
N ARG A 41 3.99 -30.78 4.82
CA ARG A 41 4.67 -30.91 3.52
C ARG A 41 4.32 -29.81 2.51
N ASN A 42 3.31 -28.98 2.78
CA ASN A 42 2.88 -27.90 1.89
C ASN A 42 2.66 -26.60 2.69
N LEU A 43 3.72 -26.08 3.33
CA LEU A 43 3.69 -24.70 3.80
C LEU A 43 3.63 -23.81 2.56
N ALA A 44 2.43 -23.36 2.20
CA ALA A 44 2.26 -22.38 1.14
C ALA A 44 2.77 -21.04 1.68
N THR A 45 4.02 -20.71 1.37
CA THR A 45 4.58 -19.39 1.62
C THR A 45 4.13 -18.48 0.49
N TRP A 46 3.34 -17.47 0.83
CA TRP A 46 2.97 -16.41 -0.10
C TRP A 46 3.95 -15.27 0.13
N THR A 47 4.70 -14.91 -0.90
CA THR A 47 5.62 -13.77 -0.85
C THR A 47 5.01 -12.64 -1.65
N ILE A 48 4.90 -11.46 -1.04
CA ILE A 48 4.54 -10.24 -1.76
C ILE A 48 5.81 -9.75 -2.43
N THR A 49 5.83 -9.78 -3.76
CA THR A 49 6.93 -9.19 -4.53
C THR A 49 6.53 -7.80 -4.96
N ALA A 50 7.39 -6.83 -4.69
CA ALA A 50 7.20 -5.47 -5.17
C ALA A 50 7.11 -5.46 -6.72
N PRO A 51 6.05 -4.89 -7.31
CA PRO A 51 5.86 -4.83 -8.76
C PRO A 51 6.84 -3.89 -9.46
N SER A 52 7.44 -2.95 -8.72
CA SER A 52 8.43 -2.01 -9.23
C SER A 52 9.55 -1.81 -8.20
N SER A 53 10.69 -1.26 -8.62
CA SER A 53 11.78 -0.87 -7.72
C SER A 53 11.62 0.55 -7.19
N THR A 54 10.51 1.23 -7.50
CA THR A 54 10.31 2.64 -7.17
C THR A 54 9.04 2.83 -6.38
N VAL A 55 9.12 3.56 -5.27
CA VAL A 55 7.98 3.89 -4.43
C VAL A 55 7.84 5.40 -4.36
N VAL A 56 6.62 5.91 -4.43
CA VAL A 56 6.32 7.33 -4.20
C VAL A 56 5.70 7.52 -2.84
N LYS A 57 6.31 8.38 -2.02
CA LYS A 57 5.77 8.95 -0.78
C LYS A 57 4.94 10.19 -1.09
N ILE A 58 3.72 10.21 -0.56
CA ILE A 58 2.72 11.26 -0.74
C ILE A 58 2.31 11.72 0.65
N SER A 59 2.75 12.92 1.03
CA SER A 59 2.49 13.52 2.34
C SER A 59 2.61 15.04 2.26
N LEU A 60 1.85 15.76 3.09
CA LEU A 60 2.01 17.21 3.26
C LEU A 60 3.19 17.59 4.18
N SER A 61 3.65 16.65 5.00
CA SER A 61 4.76 16.90 5.93
C SER A 61 5.97 17.41 5.16
N GLY A 62 6.55 18.53 5.60
CA GLY A 62 7.76 19.13 5.01
C GLY A 62 7.64 19.77 3.62
N LEU A 63 6.43 19.98 3.05
CA LEU A 63 6.25 20.73 1.79
C LEU A 63 6.18 22.27 1.98
N GLY A 64 6.17 22.74 3.24
CA GLY A 64 5.99 24.14 3.61
C GLY A 64 4.51 24.52 3.70
N ASP A 65 4.20 25.81 3.55
CA ASP A 65 2.82 26.29 3.48
C ASP A 65 2.20 25.93 2.11
N PRO A 66 1.20 25.02 2.08
CA PRO A 66 0.63 24.55 0.84
C PRO A 66 -0.30 25.58 0.18
N LEU A 67 -0.98 26.41 0.98
CA LEU A 67 -2.02 27.30 0.47
C LEU A 67 -1.43 28.52 -0.22
N HIS A 68 -0.39 29.11 0.36
CA HIS A 68 0.28 30.27 -0.24
C HIS A 68 0.79 29.98 -1.66
N LYS A 69 1.36 28.79 -1.88
CA LYS A 69 1.90 28.38 -3.20
C LYS A 69 0.82 28.20 -4.27
N ILE A 70 -0.33 27.63 -3.91
CA ILE A 70 -1.40 27.33 -4.88
C ILE A 70 -2.23 28.57 -5.19
N LEU A 71 -2.57 29.34 -4.16
CA LEU A 71 -3.57 30.39 -4.27
C LEU A 71 -2.96 31.78 -4.50
N GLY A 72 -1.66 31.95 -4.21
CA GLY A 72 -0.94 33.21 -4.34
C GLY A 72 -1.39 34.26 -3.32
N GLU A 73 -2.03 33.85 -2.24
CA GLU A 73 -2.49 34.71 -1.16
C GLU A 73 -1.63 34.49 0.08
N ASP A 74 -1.23 35.57 0.75
CA ASP A 74 -0.53 35.56 2.04
C ASP A 74 -1.49 35.12 3.16
N LEU A 75 -1.80 33.82 3.17
CA LEU A 75 -2.29 33.14 4.35
C LEU A 75 -1.05 32.85 5.20
N SER A 76 -0.64 33.80 6.03
CA SER A 76 0.45 33.59 6.97
C SER A 76 0.02 32.57 8.04
N LEU A 77 0.09 31.28 7.71
CA LEU A 77 -0.12 30.20 8.67
C LEU A 77 1.16 30.05 9.49
N GLU A 78 1.07 30.28 10.79
CA GLU A 78 2.20 30.10 11.71
C GLU A 78 2.68 28.64 11.76
N SER A 79 1.76 27.69 11.51
CA SER A 79 2.02 26.27 11.39
C SER A 79 1.24 25.66 10.21
N PRO A 80 1.89 24.88 9.32
CA PRO A 80 1.21 24.21 8.21
C PRO A 80 0.66 22.85 8.66
N THR A 81 -0.10 22.82 9.76
CA THR A 81 -0.80 21.58 10.14
C THR A 81 -2.07 21.42 9.30
N ALA A 82 -2.56 20.19 9.16
CA ALA A 82 -3.80 19.93 8.44
C ALA A 82 -4.99 20.66 9.08
N ASP A 83 -5.04 20.70 10.41
CA ASP A 83 -6.05 21.44 11.17
C ASP A 83 -6.02 22.93 10.82
N ASP A 84 -4.84 23.55 10.76
CA ASP A 84 -4.69 24.97 10.43
C ASP A 84 -5.13 25.27 8.99
N ILE A 85 -4.80 24.38 8.05
CA ILE A 85 -5.24 24.48 6.65
C ILE A 85 -6.77 24.44 6.59
N VAL A 86 -7.40 23.45 7.24
CA VAL A 86 -8.86 23.30 7.22
C VAL A 86 -9.54 24.49 7.91
N ALA A 87 -9.03 24.95 9.05
CA ALA A 87 -9.54 26.12 9.73
C ALA A 87 -9.46 27.39 8.86
N ALA A 88 -8.37 27.56 8.10
CA ALA A 88 -8.22 28.66 7.15
C ALA A 88 -9.19 28.57 5.97
N LEU A 89 -9.40 27.36 5.42
CA LEU A 89 -10.38 27.12 4.36
C LEU A 89 -11.82 27.36 4.83
N ASP A 90 -12.14 27.00 6.06
CA ASP A 90 -13.47 27.21 6.65
C ASP A 90 -13.73 28.69 6.97
N ALA A 91 -12.69 29.45 7.32
CA ALA A 91 -12.78 30.90 7.49
C ALA A 91 -13.02 31.65 6.16
N ASN A 92 -12.64 31.07 5.02
CA ASN A 92 -12.78 31.69 3.71
C ASN A 92 -13.40 30.73 2.67
N THR A 93 -14.74 30.71 2.63
CA THR A 93 -15.51 29.83 1.72
C THR A 93 -15.16 30.02 0.24
N GLN A 94 -14.90 31.26 -0.20
CA GLN A 94 -14.55 31.53 -1.60
C GLN A 94 -13.22 30.89 -1.99
N LEU A 95 -12.25 30.96 -1.08
CA LEU A 95 -10.93 30.35 -1.27
C LEU A 95 -11.03 28.83 -1.29
N ARG A 96 -11.85 28.25 -0.40
CA ARG A 96 -12.17 26.82 -0.42
C ARG A 96 -12.79 26.37 -1.74
N GLU A 97 -13.77 27.09 -2.27
CA GLU A 97 -14.40 26.79 -3.57
C GLU A 97 -13.39 26.87 -4.73
N LYS A 98 -12.53 27.89 -4.74
CA LYS A 98 -11.46 28.05 -5.73
C LYS A 98 -10.46 26.89 -5.67
N LEU A 99 -10.04 26.49 -4.48
CA LEU A 99 -9.13 25.35 -4.28
C LEU A 99 -9.77 24.05 -4.76
N VAL A 100 -11.03 23.78 -4.37
CA VAL A 100 -11.76 22.59 -4.82
C VAL A 100 -11.84 22.53 -6.34
N HIS A 101 -12.19 23.64 -6.99
CA HIS A 101 -12.23 23.72 -8.46
C HIS A 101 -10.86 23.41 -9.09
N GLN A 102 -9.78 23.99 -8.58
CA GLN A 102 -8.43 23.73 -9.08
C GLN A 102 -8.01 22.27 -8.88
N LEU A 103 -8.35 21.67 -7.73
CA LEU A 103 -8.06 20.27 -7.45
C LEU A 103 -8.84 19.35 -8.39
N ASP A 104 -10.13 19.60 -8.61
CA ASP A 104 -10.96 18.85 -9.58
C ASP A 104 -10.42 18.95 -11.02
N GLU A 105 -10.05 20.15 -11.46
CA GLU A 105 -9.49 20.38 -12.80
C GLU A 105 -8.16 19.63 -12.98
N ALA A 106 -7.25 19.74 -12.01
CA ALA A 106 -5.98 19.02 -12.01
C ALA A 106 -6.20 17.50 -12.01
N TRP A 107 -7.11 17.00 -11.17
CA TRP A 107 -7.44 15.58 -11.09
C TRP A 107 -7.96 15.02 -12.42
N ALA A 108 -8.86 15.76 -13.09
CA ALA A 108 -9.38 15.38 -14.39
C ALA A 108 -8.26 15.29 -15.45
N SER A 109 -7.26 16.16 -15.37
CA SER A 109 -6.10 16.15 -16.27
C SER A 109 -5.21 14.91 -16.12
N TYR A 110 -5.18 14.31 -14.92
CA TYR A 110 -4.34 13.14 -14.62
C TYR A 110 -4.86 11.84 -15.25
N GLN A 111 -6.14 11.80 -15.65
CA GLN A 111 -6.77 10.65 -16.31
C GLN A 111 -6.61 9.32 -15.54
N ILE A 112 -6.58 9.38 -14.21
CA ILE A 112 -6.53 8.21 -13.35
C ILE A 112 -7.84 7.43 -13.48
N LYS A 113 -7.75 6.10 -13.57
CA LYS A 113 -8.91 5.22 -13.74
C LYS A 113 -8.87 4.06 -12.75
N GLY A 114 -10.04 3.64 -12.27
CA GLY A 114 -10.18 2.49 -11.38
C GLY A 114 -9.71 2.79 -9.96
N ALA A 115 -9.13 1.77 -9.32
CA ALA A 115 -8.61 1.86 -7.96
C ALA A 115 -7.10 1.64 -7.93
N ILE A 116 -6.44 2.31 -6.99
CA ILE A 116 -5.00 2.23 -6.72
C ILE A 116 -4.84 1.92 -5.23
N LEU A 117 -3.96 0.96 -4.93
CA LEU A 117 -3.62 0.62 -3.55
C LEU A 117 -2.61 1.64 -3.00
N LEU A 118 -2.86 2.10 -1.79
CA LEU A 118 -1.98 2.98 -1.02
C LEU A 118 -1.55 2.26 0.26
N TYR A 119 -0.29 2.44 0.63
CA TYR A 119 0.27 1.85 1.84
C TYR A 119 0.45 2.93 2.91
N ASN A 120 -0.05 2.69 4.11
CA ASN A 120 0.00 3.68 5.20
C ASN A 120 1.19 3.44 6.14
N ASP A 121 1.75 2.23 6.13
CA ASP A 121 2.84 1.81 7.00
C ASP A 121 4.17 1.84 6.23
N GLU A 122 4.96 2.89 6.48
CA GLU A 122 6.27 3.09 5.87
C GLU A 122 7.25 1.97 6.26
N ALA A 123 7.19 1.47 7.49
CA ALA A 123 8.13 0.45 7.97
C ALA A 123 7.87 -0.90 7.31
N ASP A 124 6.61 -1.27 7.11
CA ASP A 124 6.25 -2.52 6.44
C ASP A 124 6.57 -2.48 4.94
N VAL A 125 6.34 -1.35 4.26
CA VAL A 125 6.75 -1.17 2.85
C VAL A 125 8.27 -1.21 2.75
N GLN A 126 8.97 -0.47 3.61
CA GLN A 126 10.43 -0.48 3.64
C GLN A 126 10.96 -1.91 3.84
N ARG A 127 10.36 -2.67 4.76
CA ARG A 127 10.71 -4.07 4.99
C ARG A 127 10.55 -4.92 3.72
N ALA A 128 9.43 -4.78 3.02
CA ALA A 128 9.16 -5.53 1.79
C ALA A 128 10.14 -5.20 0.65
N TYR A 129 10.72 -4.01 0.63
CA TYR A 129 11.67 -3.57 -0.39
C TYR A 129 13.14 -3.83 -0.02
N ILE A 130 13.48 -3.83 1.28
CA ILE A 130 14.85 -4.02 1.76
C ILE A 130 15.14 -5.48 2.11
N GLU A 131 14.21 -6.17 2.77
CA GLU A 131 14.42 -7.56 3.15
C GLU A 131 14.36 -8.45 1.92
N LYS A 132 15.49 -9.11 1.60
CA LYS A 132 15.52 -10.12 0.53
C LYS A 132 14.40 -11.14 0.82
N PRO A 133 13.50 -11.40 -0.13
CA PRO A 133 12.47 -12.40 0.06
C PRO A 133 13.16 -13.71 0.46
N PHE A 134 12.67 -14.33 1.54
CA PHE A 134 13.28 -15.53 2.10
C PHE A 134 13.55 -16.51 0.95
N PRO A 135 14.79 -16.98 0.76
CA PRO A 135 15.11 -17.83 -0.39
C PRO A 135 14.14 -19.00 -0.35
N LEU A 136 13.32 -19.11 -1.41
CA LEU A 136 12.52 -20.30 -1.59
C LEU A 136 13.49 -21.46 -1.49
N PRO A 137 13.25 -22.47 -0.63
CA PRO A 137 14.16 -23.59 -0.51
C PRO A 137 14.35 -24.10 -1.93
N SER A 138 15.57 -23.92 -2.46
CA SER A 138 15.95 -24.40 -3.78
C SER A 138 15.48 -25.84 -3.80
N VAL A 139 14.45 -26.11 -4.59
CA VAL A 139 13.93 -27.46 -4.73
C VAL A 139 15.07 -28.17 -5.42
N ALA A 140 15.98 -28.75 -4.63
CA ALA A 140 17.15 -29.45 -5.10
C ALA A 140 16.62 -30.35 -6.22
N PRO A 141 17.04 -30.13 -7.48
CA PRO A 141 16.46 -30.83 -8.62
C PRO A 141 16.59 -32.29 -8.27
N ASN A 142 15.45 -32.93 -7.99
CA ASN A 142 15.44 -34.20 -7.28
C ASN A 142 16.02 -35.21 -8.27
N ALA A 143 17.32 -35.42 -8.10
CA ALA A 143 18.16 -36.28 -8.90
C ALA A 143 17.71 -37.72 -8.63
N LYS A 144 16.77 -38.18 -9.45
CA LYS A 144 16.56 -39.57 -9.83
C LYS A 144 15.44 -39.62 -10.86
N GLN A 145 15.79 -39.34 -12.11
CA GLN A 145 15.16 -40.11 -13.18
C GLN A 145 15.45 -41.58 -12.87
N PRO A 146 14.43 -42.46 -12.78
CA PRO A 146 14.66 -43.87 -12.59
C PRO A 146 15.46 -44.39 -13.79
N ALA A 147 16.68 -44.84 -13.50
CA ALA A 147 17.55 -45.53 -14.42
C ALA A 147 16.76 -46.67 -15.07
N LYS A 148 16.57 -46.58 -16.38
CA LYS A 148 16.18 -47.71 -17.21
C LYS A 148 17.40 -48.65 -17.20
N ALA A 149 17.31 -49.69 -16.40
CA ALA A 149 18.27 -50.79 -16.40
C ALA A 149 18.24 -51.44 -17.79
N GLU A 150 19.37 -51.41 -18.48
CA GLU A 150 19.81 -52.52 -19.32
C GLU A 150 21.32 -52.40 -19.53
N GLU A 151 21.95 -53.57 -19.42
CA GLU A 151 23.37 -53.87 -19.20
C GLU A 151 24.27 -53.48 -20.37
N ALA A 152 25.52 -53.09 -20.07
CA ALA A 152 26.72 -53.73 -20.62
C ALA A 152 27.99 -53.04 -20.09
N GLU A 153 28.88 -53.87 -19.57
CA GLU A 153 30.21 -53.57 -19.07
C GLU A 153 31.11 -52.99 -20.17
N GLU A 154 31.90 -51.95 -19.86
CA GLU A 154 33.31 -51.90 -20.24
C GLU A 154 34.05 -50.82 -19.44
N ALA A 155 35.17 -51.23 -18.84
CA ALA A 155 36.01 -50.46 -17.95
C ALA A 155 36.89 -49.46 -18.73
N ILE A 156 36.85 -48.18 -18.36
CA ILE A 156 37.85 -47.20 -18.76
C ILE A 156 38.31 -46.45 -17.51
N GLU A 157 39.50 -46.81 -17.03
CA GLU A 157 40.31 -46.02 -16.10
C GLU A 157 40.82 -44.78 -16.85
N GLY A 158 40.32 -43.61 -16.45
CA GLY A 158 40.75 -42.31 -16.96
C GLY A 158 40.52 -41.24 -15.91
N SER A 159 41.56 -40.95 -15.14
CA SER A 159 41.63 -39.88 -14.16
C SER A 159 41.57 -38.51 -14.84
N GLU A 160 40.40 -37.89 -14.88
CA GLU A 160 40.25 -36.49 -15.29
C GLU A 160 39.97 -35.61 -14.06
N ASP A 161 41.02 -34.86 -13.73
CA ASP A 161 41.11 -33.73 -12.81
C ASP A 161 39.98 -32.74 -13.14
N LYS A 162 38.88 -32.79 -12.40
CA LYS A 162 37.78 -31.83 -12.57
C LYS A 162 38.20 -30.53 -11.88
N PRO A 163 38.32 -29.41 -12.61
CA PRO A 163 38.60 -28.13 -11.99
C PRO A 163 37.48 -27.81 -10.99
N ASP A 164 37.89 -27.35 -9.82
CA ASP A 164 37.01 -26.88 -8.75
C ASP A 164 35.95 -25.96 -9.36
N ASP A 165 34.71 -26.44 -9.34
CA ASP A 165 33.51 -25.75 -9.78
C ASP A 165 33.32 -24.58 -8.82
N GLU A 166 33.97 -23.45 -9.13
CA GLU A 166 33.73 -22.16 -8.51
C GLU A 166 32.25 -21.84 -8.69
N ASN A 167 31.41 -22.29 -7.75
CA ASN A 167 30.04 -21.84 -7.65
C ASN A 167 30.08 -20.32 -7.73
N PRO A 168 29.54 -19.70 -8.80
CA PRO A 168 29.52 -18.26 -8.89
C PRO A 168 28.81 -17.79 -7.63
N LEU A 169 29.58 -17.10 -6.76
CA LEU A 169 29.04 -16.47 -5.57
C LEU A 169 27.83 -15.69 -6.05
N GLU A 170 26.65 -16.09 -5.59
CA GLU A 170 25.37 -15.50 -5.98
C GLU A 170 25.50 -14.00 -5.75
N GLU A 171 25.82 -13.27 -6.83
CA GLU A 171 26.04 -11.84 -6.75
C GLU A 171 24.78 -11.25 -6.17
N ASP A 172 24.98 -10.57 -5.06
CA ASP A 172 23.98 -9.99 -4.21
C ASP A 172 22.85 -9.36 -5.03
N ASN A 173 21.71 -10.07 -5.13
CA ASN A 173 20.43 -9.52 -5.58
C ASN A 173 19.94 -8.51 -4.53
N VAL A 174 20.68 -7.43 -4.33
CA VAL A 174 20.27 -6.24 -3.61
C VAL A 174 19.48 -5.43 -4.62
N GLN A 175 18.17 -5.56 -4.55
CA GLN A 175 17.30 -4.72 -5.37
C GLN A 175 17.34 -3.32 -4.79
N GLU A 176 17.99 -2.39 -5.50
CA GLU A 176 18.03 -0.98 -5.09
C GLU A 176 16.62 -0.39 -5.21
N ALA A 177 15.97 -0.23 -4.07
CA ALA A 177 14.66 0.39 -3.97
C ALA A 177 14.80 1.91 -3.92
N THR A 178 14.30 2.61 -4.95
CA THR A 178 14.28 4.08 -4.99
C THR A 178 13.01 4.61 -4.33
N LEU A 179 13.16 5.47 -3.32
CA LEU A 179 12.05 6.21 -2.74
C LEU A 179 12.01 7.62 -3.34
N LEU A 180 10.87 7.98 -3.93
CA LEU A 180 10.58 9.31 -4.43
C LEU A 180 9.56 9.96 -3.50
N ARG A 181 9.67 11.25 -3.26
CA ARG A 181 8.63 12.05 -2.59
C ARG A 181 8.02 13.03 -3.55
N ALA A 182 6.69 12.99 -3.66
CA ALA A 182 5.94 13.94 -4.44
C ALA A 182 6.03 15.34 -3.80
N ILE A 183 6.34 16.36 -4.60
CA ILE A 183 6.45 17.75 -4.15
C ILE A 183 5.41 18.68 -4.77
N ASP A 184 4.73 18.25 -5.83
CA ASP A 184 3.61 18.99 -6.39
C ASP A 184 2.41 18.94 -5.44
N LEU A 185 2.06 20.09 -4.89
CA LEU A 185 0.98 20.25 -3.92
C LEU A 185 -0.40 19.93 -4.48
N LEU A 186 -0.67 20.25 -5.75
CA LEU A 186 -1.99 19.94 -6.34
C LEU A 186 -2.16 18.43 -6.48
N PHE A 187 -1.10 17.73 -6.87
CA PHE A 187 -1.08 16.27 -6.90
C PHE A 187 -1.21 15.66 -5.50
N VAL A 188 -0.38 16.09 -4.54
CA VAL A 188 -0.37 15.56 -3.17
C VAL A 188 -1.74 15.77 -2.49
N LEU A 189 -2.29 16.98 -2.55
CA LEU A 189 -3.61 17.28 -1.96
C LEU A 189 -4.73 16.47 -2.60
N ASN A 190 -4.72 16.32 -3.93
CA ASN A 190 -5.73 15.51 -4.61
C ASN A 190 -5.71 14.05 -4.16
N VAL A 191 -4.53 13.44 -4.06
CA VAL A 191 -4.41 12.06 -3.61
C VAL A 191 -4.89 11.93 -2.16
N LEU A 192 -4.42 12.80 -1.26
CA LEU A 192 -4.78 12.73 0.16
C LEU A 192 -6.29 12.93 0.37
N ALA A 193 -6.87 13.94 -0.28
CA ALA A 193 -8.28 14.28 -0.10
C ALA A 193 -9.24 13.27 -0.76
N ARG A 194 -8.79 12.47 -1.72
CA ARG A 194 -9.60 11.42 -2.38
C ARG A 194 -9.29 10.01 -1.89
N ALA A 195 -8.22 9.81 -1.14
CA ALA A 195 -7.93 8.52 -0.53
C ALA A 195 -9.00 8.17 0.51
N ARG A 196 -9.38 6.88 0.57
CA ARG A 196 -10.30 6.32 1.57
C ARG A 196 -9.64 5.10 2.18
N GLY A 197 -9.07 5.26 3.36
CA GLY A 197 -8.26 4.23 4.01
C GLY A 197 -6.97 3.98 3.21
N SER A 198 -6.82 2.78 2.66
CA SER A 198 -5.67 2.34 1.85
C SER A 198 -6.00 2.25 0.36
N LEU A 199 -7.09 2.89 -0.09
CA LEU A 199 -7.54 2.82 -1.47
C LEU A 199 -7.77 4.23 -2.03
N LEU A 200 -7.22 4.47 -3.21
CA LEU A 200 -7.48 5.65 -4.02
C LEU A 200 -8.37 5.25 -5.21
N VAL A 201 -9.61 5.71 -5.22
CA VAL A 201 -10.55 5.43 -6.31
C VAL A 201 -10.76 6.70 -7.12
N ALA A 202 -10.62 6.59 -8.44
CA ALA A 202 -10.63 7.72 -9.37
C ALA A 202 -11.83 8.67 -9.20
N ASP A 203 -13.02 8.11 -8.98
CA ASP A 203 -14.28 8.87 -8.89
C ASP A 203 -14.67 9.26 -7.45
N THR A 204 -13.75 9.14 -6.49
CA THR A 204 -14.02 9.50 -5.09
C THR A 204 -14.11 11.01 -4.93
N GLU A 205 -15.13 11.50 -4.24
CA GLU A 205 -15.32 12.92 -3.93
C GLU A 205 -14.16 13.50 -3.10
N LEU A 206 -13.86 14.79 -3.31
CA LEU A 206 -12.86 15.53 -2.52
C LEU A 206 -13.33 15.69 -1.08
N ALA A 207 -12.53 15.24 -0.11
CA ALA A 207 -12.74 15.48 1.31
C ALA A 207 -11.52 16.20 1.91
N LEU A 208 -11.67 17.49 2.19
CA LEU A 208 -10.64 18.33 2.81
C LEU A 208 -10.83 18.38 4.32
N GLU A 209 -10.78 17.21 4.97
CA GLU A 209 -10.84 17.10 6.43
C GLU A 209 -9.45 16.77 6.99
N PRO A 210 -9.11 17.20 8.22
CA PRO A 210 -7.77 17.02 8.77
C PRO A 210 -7.34 15.55 8.76
N GLY A 211 -8.25 14.65 9.14
CA GLY A 211 -7.98 13.20 9.18
C GLY A 211 -7.54 12.59 7.85
N PHE A 212 -7.90 13.18 6.70
CA PHE A 212 -7.42 12.74 5.38
C PHE A 212 -6.09 13.41 5.01
N LEU A 213 -5.93 14.70 5.31
CA LEU A 213 -4.76 15.49 4.94
C LEU A 213 -3.51 15.17 5.78
N GLU A 214 -3.69 14.68 7.01
CA GLU A 214 -2.60 14.24 7.89
C GLU A 214 -1.96 12.92 7.47
N GLN A 215 -2.64 12.16 6.60
CA GLN A 215 -2.14 10.86 6.19
C GLN A 215 -0.84 10.98 5.39
N SER A 216 -0.04 9.92 5.48
CA SER A 216 1.13 9.71 4.64
C SER A 216 0.96 8.38 3.93
N TYR A 217 1.02 8.40 2.61
CA TYR A 217 0.87 7.20 1.79
C TYR A 217 2.14 6.91 1.02
N LEU A 218 2.41 5.63 0.83
CA LEU A 218 3.33 5.13 -0.17
C LEU A 218 2.55 4.45 -1.30
N CYS A 219 3.04 4.55 -2.52
CA CYS A 219 2.43 3.91 -3.68
C CYS A 219 3.50 3.50 -4.69
N ASP A 220 3.40 2.28 -5.20
CA ASP A 220 4.26 1.71 -6.23
C ASP A 220 3.51 1.49 -7.57
N ASP A 221 2.30 2.04 -7.70
CA ASP A 221 1.54 1.97 -8.96
C ASP A 221 2.29 2.78 -10.04
N PRO A 222 2.60 2.17 -11.20
CA PRO A 222 3.35 2.83 -12.26
C PRO A 222 2.73 4.13 -12.77
N ARG A 223 1.40 4.29 -12.64
CA ARG A 223 0.68 5.50 -13.05
C ARG A 223 0.95 6.64 -12.09
N ILE A 224 0.94 6.36 -10.78
CA ILE A 224 1.26 7.33 -9.73
C ILE A 224 2.74 7.72 -9.80
N ILE A 225 3.65 6.75 -10.00
CA ILE A 225 5.08 7.00 -10.16
C ILE A 225 5.33 7.97 -11.32
N LYS A 226 4.78 7.68 -12.51
CA LYS A 226 4.94 8.54 -13.69
C LYS A 226 4.36 9.93 -13.47
N LEU A 227 3.21 10.02 -12.79
CA LEU A 227 2.55 11.29 -12.53
C LEU A 227 3.37 12.14 -11.57
N ALA A 228 3.84 11.58 -10.46
CA ALA A 228 4.71 12.27 -9.50
C ALA A 228 6.02 12.74 -10.16
N GLN A 229 6.62 11.92 -11.03
CA GLN A 229 7.80 12.32 -11.79
C GLN A 229 7.51 13.47 -12.77
N ALA A 230 6.33 13.47 -13.41
CA ALA A 230 5.94 14.49 -14.37
C ALA A 230 5.59 15.83 -13.70
N THR A 231 4.96 15.80 -12.53
CA THR A 231 4.55 17.01 -11.80
C THR A 231 5.64 17.55 -10.88
N GLY A 232 6.50 16.67 -10.39
CA GLY A 232 7.65 17.02 -9.56
C GLY A 232 7.81 16.05 -8.39
N CYS A 233 9.01 15.47 -8.29
CA CYS A 233 9.41 14.62 -7.17
C CYS A 233 10.86 14.88 -6.76
N VAL A 234 11.20 14.49 -5.54
CA VAL A 234 12.58 14.49 -5.01
C VAL A 234 12.91 13.08 -4.54
N GLU A 235 14.13 12.63 -4.80
CA GLU A 235 14.60 11.33 -4.30
C GLU A 235 14.92 11.43 -2.80
N GLU A 236 14.42 10.48 -2.02
CA GLU A 236 14.68 10.36 -0.58
C GLU A 236 15.41 9.04 -0.29
N THR A 237 16.29 9.07 0.69
CA THR A 237 16.89 7.85 1.23
C THR A 237 15.97 7.26 2.29
N TRP A 238 15.75 5.94 2.26
CA TRP A 238 15.08 5.25 3.36
C TRP A 238 15.86 5.49 4.67
N VAL A 239 15.28 6.27 5.58
CA VAL A 239 15.89 6.50 6.89
C VAL A 239 15.47 5.35 7.79
N THR A 240 16.36 4.40 8.02
CA THR A 240 16.13 3.34 9.01
C THR A 240 16.20 3.97 10.39
N THR A 241 15.05 4.26 11.00
CA THR A 241 14.99 4.68 12.41
C THR A 241 15.46 3.51 13.27
N SER A 242 16.72 3.56 13.71
CA SER A 242 17.36 2.55 14.57
C SER A 242 16.87 2.60 16.00
#